data_AF-A0A925DSI1-F1
#
_entry.id   AF-A0A925DSI1-F1
#
_cell.length_a   1.000
_cell.length_b   1.000
_cell.length_c   1.000
_cell.angle_alpha   90.00
_cell.angle_beta   90.00
_cell.angle_gamma   90.00
#
_symmetry.space_group_name_H-M   'P 1'
#
loop_
_entity.id
_entity.type
_entity.pdbx_description
1 polymer ?
#
loop_
_entity_poly.entity_id
_entity_poly.type
_entity_poly.pdbx_seq_one_letter_code
_entity_poly.pdbx_strand_id
1 'polypeptide(L)' 'MNTALLQIYQVSYYPVLTIGIIVFTAVFSFWAFNREDRLNKYSFMPYQIKHYREGYRFLSHAFIHADELHLIFNMF' A
#
# COMPACT_ATOMS: atom_id res chain seq x y z
N MET A 1 -26.20 21.71 -12.45
CA MET A 1 -25.80 21.00 -11.21
C MET A 1 -25.05 21.97 -10.33
N ASN A 2 -25.45 22.10 -9.07
CA ASN A 2 -24.93 23.11 -8.15
C ASN A 2 -23.48 22.75 -7.73
N THR A 3 -22.54 23.70 -7.79
CA THR A 3 -21.11 23.48 -7.49
C THR A 3 -20.89 22.97 -6.05
N ALA A 4 -21.77 23.33 -5.13
CA ALA A 4 -21.79 22.82 -3.76
C ALA A 4 -22.06 21.31 -3.67
N LEU A 5 -22.93 20.75 -4.53
CA LEU A 5 -23.19 19.30 -4.56
C LEU A 5 -21.98 18.52 -5.10
N LEU A 6 -21.26 19.09 -6.07
CA LEU A 6 -20.02 18.50 -6.56
C LEU A 6 -18.95 18.50 -5.46
N GLN A 7 -18.80 19.57 -4.67
CA GLN A 7 -17.87 19.59 -3.54
C GLN A 7 -18.21 18.57 -2.45
N ILE A 8 -19.49 18.38 -2.12
CA ILE A 8 -19.92 17.38 -1.11
C ILE A 8 -19.63 15.96 -1.60
N TYR A 9 -19.87 15.67 -2.88
CA TYR A 9 -19.48 14.39 -3.48
C TYR A 9 -17.96 14.21 -3.46
N GLN A 10 -17.17 15.21 -3.85
CA GLN A 10 -15.70 15.09 -3.77
C GLN A 10 -15.24 14.80 -2.33
N VAL A 11 -15.73 15.56 -1.33
CA VAL A 11 -15.40 15.38 0.10
C VAL A 11 -15.85 14.04 0.66
N SER A 12 -16.95 13.44 0.19
CA SER A 12 -17.37 12.09 0.60
C SER A 12 -16.60 10.96 -0.11
N TYR A 13 -16.08 11.18 -1.32
CA TYR A 13 -15.36 10.13 -2.06
C TYR A 13 -13.88 10.02 -1.65
N TYR A 14 -13.23 11.13 -1.29
CA TYR A 14 -11.85 11.12 -0.79
C TYR A 14 -11.61 10.24 0.45
N PRO A 15 -12.48 10.22 1.49
CA PRO A 15 -12.29 9.35 2.66
C PRO A 15 -12.49 7.88 2.29
N VAL A 16 -13.40 7.54 1.38
CA VAL A 16 -13.64 6.15 0.96
C VAL A 16 -12.43 5.58 0.20
N LEU A 17 -11.85 6.36 -0.72
CA LEU A 17 -10.64 5.95 -1.45
C LEU A 17 -9.45 5.76 -0.50
N THR A 18 -9.25 6.72 0.41
CA THR A 18 -8.17 6.67 1.40
C THR A 18 -8.31 5.45 2.31
N ILE A 19 -9.51 5.18 2.84
CA ILE A 19 -9.81 4.01 3.67
C ILE A 19 -9.59 2.72 2.87
N GLY A 20 -10.02 2.68 1.60
CA GLY A 20 -9.80 1.53 0.72
C GLY A 20 -8.33 1.21 0.51
N ILE A 21 -7.49 2.22 0.28
CA ILE A 21 -6.03 2.06 0.15
C ILE A 21 -5.43 1.54 1.46
N ILE A 22 -5.82 2.09 2.61
CA ILE A 22 -5.33 1.68 3.93
C ILE A 22 -5.69 0.22 4.24
N VAL A 23 -6.93 -0.19 3.97
CA VAL A 23 -7.36 -1.57 4.20
C VAL A 23 -6.59 -2.53 3.27
N PHE A 24 -6.41 -2.15 2.01
CA PHE A 24 -5.66 -2.96 1.05
C PHE A 24 -4.19 -3.10 1.47
N THR A 25 -3.52 -2.02 1.86
CA THR A 25 -2.12 -2.06 2.31
C THR A 25 -1.95 -2.90 3.57
N ALA A 26 -2.89 -2.81 4.52
CA ALA A 26 -2.87 -3.59 5.76
C ALA A 26 -3.03 -5.10 5.51
N VAL A 27 -4.01 -5.50 4.69
CA VAL A 27 -4.23 -6.93 4.35
C VAL A 27 -3.05 -7.49 3.57
N PHE A 28 -2.54 -6.73 2.59
CA PHE A 28 -1.40 -7.15 1.78
C PHE A 28 -0.12 -7.30 2.62
N SER A 29 0.12 -6.36 3.55
CA SER A 29 1.25 -6.44 4.49
C SER A 29 1.13 -7.64 5.43
N PHE A 30 -0.05 -7.90 6.01
CA PHE A 30 -0.28 -9.05 6.90
C PHE A 30 -0.11 -10.39 6.19
N TRP A 31 -0.56 -10.48 4.93
CA TRP A 31 -0.33 -11.67 4.12
C TRP A 31 1.15 -11.89 3.82
N ALA A 32 1.91 -10.82 3.56
CA ALA A 32 3.34 -10.91 3.34
C ALA A 32 4.12 -11.31 4.61
N PHE A 33 3.82 -10.71 5.77
CA PHE A 33 4.54 -10.94 7.03
C PHE A 33 4.58 -12.38 7.49
N ASN A 34 3.51 -13.14 7.25
CA ASN A 34 3.45 -14.55 7.65
C ASN A 34 4.43 -15.47 6.91
N ARG A 35 5.17 -14.98 5.90
CA ARG A 35 6.21 -15.75 5.17
C ARG A 35 7.38 -14.87 4.72
N GLU A 36 8.57 -15.16 5.21
CA GLU A 36 9.82 -14.51 4.79
C GLU A 36 10.05 -14.57 3.28
N ASP A 37 9.69 -15.69 2.64
CA ASP A 37 9.79 -15.85 1.18
C ASP A 37 9.00 -14.77 0.42
N ARG A 38 7.81 -14.41 0.94
CA ARG A 38 6.93 -13.42 0.32
C ARG A 38 7.45 -12.01 0.59
N LEU A 39 7.86 -11.73 1.82
CA LEU A 39 8.52 -10.46 2.15
C LEU A 39 9.69 -10.21 1.21
N ASN A 40 10.61 -11.17 1.08
CA ASN A 40 11.77 -11.04 0.21
C ASN A 40 11.37 -10.89 -1.26
N LYS A 41 10.36 -11.63 -1.75
CA LYS A 41 9.90 -11.57 -3.15
C LYS A 41 9.27 -10.23 -3.55
N TYR A 42 8.61 -9.55 -2.62
CA TYR A 42 7.89 -8.31 -2.89
C TYR A 42 8.60 -7.05 -2.34
N SER A 43 9.71 -7.25 -1.63
CA SER A 43 10.59 -6.18 -1.17
C SER A 43 11.37 -5.55 -2.33
N PHE A 44 11.78 -4.30 -2.11
CA PHE A 44 12.54 -3.53 -3.08
C PHE A 44 13.97 -4.07 -3.23
N MET A 45 14.27 -4.67 -4.37
CA MET A 45 15.61 -5.17 -4.70
C MET A 45 16.05 -4.64 -6.07
N PRO A 46 16.80 -3.53 -6.13
CA PRO A 46 17.16 -2.87 -7.39
C PRO A 46 18.00 -3.76 -8.32
N TYR A 47 18.84 -4.63 -7.73
CA TYR A 47 19.57 -5.65 -8.48
C TYR A 47 18.62 -6.58 -9.23
N GLN A 48 17.58 -7.07 -8.56
CA GLN A 48 16.63 -7.99 -9.18
C GLN A 48 15.70 -7.32 -10.20
N ILE A 49 15.32 -6.07 -9.93
CA ILE A 49 14.58 -5.25 -10.89
C ILE A 49 15.37 -5.09 -12.20
N LYS A 50 16.68 -4.79 -12.11
CA LYS A 50 17.53 -4.56 -13.28
C LYS A 50 17.90 -5.83 -14.03
N HIS A 51 18.24 -6.91 -13.31
CA HIS A 51 18.79 -8.12 -13.91
C HIS A 51 17.73 -9.19 -14.24
N TYR A 52 16.63 -9.25 -13.48
CA TYR A 52 15.57 -10.26 -13.64
C TYR A 52 14.23 -9.66 -14.08
N ARG A 53 14.21 -8.36 -14.42
CA ARG A 53 13.01 -7.62 -14.87
C ARG A 53 11.85 -7.69 -13.87
N GLU A 54 12.17 -7.82 -12.58
CA GLU A 54 11.18 -7.88 -11.49
C GLU A 54 10.64 -6.48 -11.11
N GLY A 55 10.17 -5.73 -12.11
CA GLY A 55 9.67 -4.36 -11.95
C GLY A 55 8.46 -4.24 -11.02
N TYR A 56 7.73 -5.34 -10.79
CA TYR A 56 6.64 -5.37 -9.82
C TYR A 56 7.10 -5.00 -8.40
N ARG A 57 8.39 -5.23 -8.07
CA ARG A 57 9.00 -4.85 -6.79
C ARG A 57 8.99 -3.35 -6.53
N PHE A 58 9.02 -2.53 -7.59
CA PHE A 58 8.90 -1.08 -7.46
C PHE A 58 7.55 -0.65 -6.91
N LEU A 59 6.48 -1.39 -7.23
CA LEU A 59 5.15 -1.06 -6.77
C LEU A 59 4.78 -1.85 -5.50
N SER A 60 5.15 -3.13 -5.42
CA SER A 60 4.82 -3.99 -4.27
C SER A 60 5.54 -3.57 -2.99
N HIS A 61 6.75 -3.02 -3.07
CA HIS A 61 7.46 -2.56 -1.86
C HIS A 61 6.75 -1.38 -1.19
N ALA A 62 6.03 -0.55 -1.94
CA ALA A 62 5.26 0.56 -1.38
C ALA A 62 4.05 0.07 -0.55
N PHE A 63 3.59 -1.16 -0.83
CA PHE A 63 2.47 -1.78 -0.15
C PHE A 63 2.88 -2.73 0.98
N ILE A 64 4.17 -3.06 1.10
CA ILE A 64 4.72 -3.92 2.15
C ILE A 64 5.62 -3.07 3.03
N HIS A 65 5.13 -2.74 4.21
CA HIS A 65 5.94 -2.10 5.23
C HIS A 65 6.65 -3.21 5.99
N ALA A 66 7.98 -3.19 6.09
CA ALA A 66 8.74 -4.26 6.74
C ALA A 66 8.70 -4.18 8.28
N ASP A 67 8.27 -3.06 8.84
CA ASP A 67 8.21 -2.82 10.28
C ASP A 67 6.76 -2.72 10.76
N GLU A 68 6.30 -3.76 11.45
CA GLU A 68 5.03 -3.79 12.20
C GLU A 68 4.88 -2.57 13.14
N LEU A 69 6.01 -2.00 13.59
CA LEU A 69 6.09 -0.79 14.42
C LEU A 69 5.62 0.49 13.70
N HIS A 70 5.76 0.61 12.38
CA HIS A 70 5.26 1.79 11.64
C HIS A 70 3.74 1.75 11.42
N LEU A 71 3.15 0.55 11.34
CA LEU A 71 1.69 0.38 11.19
C LEU A 71 0.93 0.87 12.44
N ILE A 72 1.51 0.68 13.63
CA ILE A 72 0.95 1.12 14.92
C ILE A 72 1.08 2.64 15.09
N PHE A 73 2.21 3.24 14.73
CA PHE A 73 2.42 4.69 14.85
C PHE A 73 1.58 5.52 13.87
N ASN A 74 1.16 4.95 12.74
CA ASN A 74 0.30 5.63 11.76
C ASN A 74 -1.21 5.51 12.10
N MET A 75 -1.57 4.69 13.09
CA MET A 75 -2.93 4.57 13.62
C MET A 75 -3.16 5.39 14.91
N PHE A 76 -2.12 6.07 15.42
CA PHE A 76 -2.20 7.02 16.54
C PHE A 76 -2.06 8.47 16.07
#